data_AF-A0A7X7Z7K2-F1
#
_entry.id   AF-A0A7X7Z7K2-F1
#
_cell.length_a   1.000
_cell.length_b   1.000
_cell.length_c   1.000
_cell.angle_alpha   90.00
_cell.angle_beta   90.00
_cell.angle_gamma   90.00
#
_symmetry.space_group_name_H-M   'P 1'
#
loop_
_entity.id
_entity.type
_entity.pdbx_description
1 polymer ?
#
loop_
_entity_poly.entity_id
_entity_poly.type
_entity_poly.pdbx_seq_one_letter_code
_entity_poly.pdbx_strand_id
1 'polypeptide(L)' 'MIDNLISMWFFIILIGFTPLTYRALMALDFSKLFRRNSGWQIRFLVTFVSFAFAFIIAYAFLVIYERIFVVVR' A
#
# COMPACT_ATOMS: atom_id res chain seq x y z
N MET A 1 2.21 -23.81 8.60
CA MET A 1 2.40 -23.76 7.13
C MET A 1 1.50 -22.72 6.49
N ILE A 2 0.21 -22.70 6.82
CA ILE A 2 -0.74 -21.68 6.39
C ILE A 2 -0.30 -20.26 6.80
N ASP A 3 0.22 -20.07 8.01
CA ASP A 3 0.70 -18.75 8.49
C ASP A 3 1.83 -18.14 7.63
N ASN A 4 2.73 -19.00 7.16
CA ASN A 4 3.80 -18.60 6.25
C ASN A 4 3.25 -18.20 4.87
N LEU A 5 2.21 -18.90 4.40
CA LEU A 5 1.54 -18.57 3.14
C LEU A 5 0.84 -17.21 3.22
N ILE A 6 0.12 -16.94 4.31
CA ILE A 6 -0.55 -15.65 4.54
C ILE A 6 0.48 -14.52 4.61
N SER A 7 1.58 -14.73 5.35
CA SER A 7 2.66 -13.76 5.46
C SER A 7 3.30 -13.48 4.10
N MET A 8 3.51 -14.50 3.27
CA MET A 8 4.01 -14.33 1.91
C MET A 8 3.04 -13.50 1.05
N TRP A 9 1.74 -13.77 1.10
CA TRP A 9 0.72 -12.98 0.40
C TRP A 9 0.66 -11.53 0.88
N PHE A 10 0.80 -11.29 2.18
CA PHE A 10 0.90 -9.94 2.74
C PHE A 10 2.04 -9.16 2.10
N PHE A 11 3.25 -9.75 2.02
CA PHE A 11 4.39 -9.08 1.39
C PHE A 11 4.24 -8.91 -0.12
N ILE A 12 3.64 -9.88 -0.82
CA ILE A 12 3.33 -9.75 -2.25
C ILE A 12 2.40 -8.57 -2.50
N ILE A 13 1.33 -8.44 -1.71
CA ILE A 13 0.39 -7.31 -1.82
C ILE A 13 1.11 -6.02 -1.49
N LEU A 14 1.84 -5.94 -0.37
CA LEU A 14 2.53 -4.73 0.06
C LEU A 14 3.56 -4.26 -0.99
N ILE A 15 4.46 -5.14 -1.41
CA ILE A 15 5.54 -4.81 -2.36
C ILE A 15 4.97 -4.57 -3.77
N GLY A 16 3.94 -5.29 -4.18
CA GLY A 16 3.31 -5.14 -5.50
C GLY A 16 2.42 -3.89 -5.61
N PHE A 17 1.64 -3.58 -4.58
CA PHE A 17 0.75 -2.41 -4.60
C PHE A 17 1.46 -1.09 -4.36
N THR A 18 2.59 -1.07 -3.64
CA THR A 18 3.36 0.16 -3.41
C THR A 18 3.75 0.88 -4.71
N PRO A 19 4.42 0.23 -5.70
CA PRO A 19 4.76 0.90 -6.97
C PRO A 19 3.52 1.21 -7.83
N LEU A 20 2.45 0.42 -7.71
CA LEU A 20 1.22 0.63 -8.46
C LEU A 20 0.48 1.90 -7.98
N THR A 21 0.31 2.04 -6.67
CA THR A 21 -0.26 3.23 -6.03
C THR A 21 0.63 4.46 -6.23
N TYR A 22 1.96 4.29 -6.18
CA TYR A 22 2.89 5.38 -6.48
C TYR A 22 2.72 5.92 -7.89
N ARG A 23 2.64 5.04 -8.90
CA ARG A 23 2.41 5.47 -10.30
C ARG A 23 1.06 6.17 -10.46
N ALA A 24 0.01 5.65 -9.81
CA ALA A 24 -1.32 6.25 -9.84
C ALA A 24 -1.33 7.66 -9.21
N LEU A 25 -0.71 7.82 -8.05
CA LEU A 25 -0.64 9.10 -7.35
C LEU A 25 0.24 10.10 -8.10
N MET A 26 1.38 9.68 -8.66
CA MET A 26 2.25 10.55 -9.47
C MET A 26 1.61 11.05 -10.78
N ALA A 27 0.51 10.43 -11.23
CA ALA A 27 -0.25 10.93 -12.37
C ALA A 27 -1.14 12.14 -12.02
N LEU A 28 -1.32 12.45 -10.74
CA LEU A 28 -2.09 13.60 -10.28
C LEU A 28 -1.28 14.90 -10.36
N ASP A 29 -1.95 16.01 -10.63
CA ASP A 29 -1.33 17.33 -10.64
C ASP A 29 -1.19 17.90 -9.22
N PHE A 30 0.04 17.95 -8.72
CA PHE A 30 0.39 18.49 -7.40
C PHE A 30 0.74 19.99 -7.41
N SER A 31 0.64 20.66 -8.56
CA SER A 31 0.99 22.09 -8.72
C SER A 31 0.22 23.01 -7.76
N LYS A 32 -1.01 22.63 -7.39
CA LYS A 32 -1.86 23.39 -6.47
C LYS A 32 -1.54 23.17 -4.99
N LEU A 33 -0.87 22.08 -4.65
CA LEU A 33 -0.57 21.70 -3.26
C LEU A 33 0.81 22.19 -2.81
N PHE A 34 1.77 22.33 -3.72
CA PHE A 34 3.12 22.76 -3.39
C PHE A 34 3.47 24.08 -4.07
N ARG A 35 3.56 25.17 -3.29
CA ARG A 35 3.93 26.54 -3.76
C ARG A 35 5.25 26.60 -4.52
N ARG A 36 6.18 25.70 -4.19
CA ARG A 36 7.45 25.50 -4.88
C ARG A 36 7.37 24.07 -5.40
N ASN A 37 7.38 23.88 -6.72
CA ASN A 37 7.28 22.58 -7.38
C ASN A 37 8.55 21.72 -7.12
N SER A 38 8.80 21.44 -5.85
CA SER A 38 9.93 20.65 -5.38
C SER A 38 9.60 19.20 -5.66
N GLY A 39 10.01 18.73 -6.83
CA GLY A 39 9.77 17.35 -7.26
C GLY A 39 10.26 16.32 -6.25
N TRP A 40 11.30 16.65 -5.46
CA TRP A 40 11.77 15.77 -4.39
C TRP A 40 10.77 15.63 -3.24
N GLN A 41 10.17 16.73 -2.77
CA GLN A 41 9.15 16.70 -1.71
C GLN A 41 7.91 15.93 -2.15
N ILE A 42 7.46 16.16 -3.38
CA ILE A 42 6.30 15.46 -3.95
C ILE A 42 6.59 13.97 -4.03
N ARG A 43 7.74 13.56 -4.60
CA ARG A 43 8.10 12.14 -4.71
C ARG A 43 8.23 11.45 -3.34
N PHE A 44 8.81 12.13 -2.35
CA PHE A 44 8.94 11.61 -1.00
C PHE A 44 7.56 11.37 -0.38
N LEU A 45 6.68 12.39 -0.43
CA LEU A 45 5.36 12.32 0.16
C LEU A 45 4.49 11.29 -0.55
N VAL A 46 4.53 11.23 -1.88
CA VAL A 46 3.80 10.23 -2.65
C VAL A 46 4.30 8.83 -2.36
N THR A 47 5.61 8.61 -2.23
CA THR A 47 6.16 7.29 -1.81
C THR A 47 5.61 6.87 -0.45
N PHE A 48 5.62 7.78 0.52
CA PHE A 48 5.11 7.49 1.87
C PHE A 48 3.61 7.14 1.85
N VAL A 49 2.81 7.93 1.14
CA VAL A 49 1.37 7.71 1.02
C VAL A 49 1.07 6.40 0.27
N SER A 50 1.85 6.07 -0.76
CA SER A 50 1.72 4.82 -1.52
C SER A 50 2.00 3.59 -0.65
N PHE A 51 3.08 3.65 0.13
CA PHE A 51 3.41 2.59 1.09
C PHE A 51 2.30 2.42 2.14
N ALA A 52 1.76 3.53 2.68
CA ALA A 52 0.66 3.49 3.63
C ALA A 52 -0.61 2.86 3.01
N PHE A 53 -0.97 3.23 1.79
CA PHE A 53 -2.11 2.61 1.09
C PHE A 53 -1.91 1.11 0.85
N ALA A 54 -0.74 0.72 0.36
CA ALA A 54 -0.41 -0.69 0.14
C ALA A 54 -0.45 -1.49 1.46
N PHE A 55 0.04 -0.90 2.56
CA PHE A 55 -0.04 -1.50 3.89
C PHE A 55 -1.48 -1.67 4.37
N ILE A 56 -2.34 -0.68 4.21
CA ILE A 56 -3.75 -0.78 4.60
C ILE A 56 -4.43 -1.92 3.84
N ILE A 57 -4.18 -2.06 2.54
CA ILE A 57 -4.74 -3.14 1.72
C ILE A 57 -4.20 -4.50 2.17
N ALA A 58 -2.89 -4.63 2.38
CA ALA A 58 -2.27 -5.87 2.83
C ALA A 58 -2.76 -6.27 4.24
N TYR A 59 -2.95 -5.29 5.13
CA TYR A 59 -3.48 -5.51 6.47
C TYR A 59 -4.95 -5.92 6.44
N ALA A 60 -5.78 -5.28 5.59
CA ALA A 60 -7.17 -5.68 5.40
C ALA A 60 -7.29 -7.13 4.91
N PHE A 61 -6.41 -7.55 3.98
CA PHE A 61 -6.34 -8.94 3.53
C PHE A 61 -6.05 -9.91 4.70
N LEU A 62 -5.08 -9.57 5.56
CA LEU A 62 -4.74 -10.38 6.73
C LEU A 62 -5.92 -10.51 7.70
N VAL A 63 -6.59 -9.39 8.02
CA VAL A 63 -7.75 -9.38 8.93
C VAL A 63 -8.91 -10.20 8.36
N ILE A 64 -9.22 -10.07 7.06
CA ILE A 64 -10.27 -10.87 6.41
C ILE A 64 -9.94 -12.36 6.51
N TYR A 65 -8.70 -12.73 6.24
CA TYR A 65 -8.27 -14.11 6.33
C TYR A 65 -8.42 -14.67 7.75
N GLU A 66 -7.91 -13.95 8.76
CA GLU A 66 -8.04 -14.35 10.16
C GLU A 66 -9.51 -14.56 10.55
N ARG A 67 -10.40 -13.64 10.15
CA ARG A 67 -11.83 -13.75 10.44
C ARG A 67 -12.48 -14.96 9.77
N ILE A 68 -12.19 -15.21 8.50
CA ILE A 68 -12.74 -16.38 7.79
C ILE A 68 -12.23 -17.67 8.43
N PHE A 69 -10.94 -17.74 8.75
CA PHE A 69 -10.36 -18.96 9.31
C PHE A 69 -10.89 -19.26 10.73
N VAL A 70 -11.16 -18.23 11.54
CA VAL A 70 -11.81 -18.38 12.85
C VAL A 70 -13.26 -18.88 12.72
N VAL A 71 -13.99 -18.47 11.68
CA VAL A 71 -15.39 -18.90 11.45
C VAL A 71 -15.47 -20.32 10.88
N VAL A 72 -14.47 -20.77 10.13
CA VAL A 72 -14.44 -22.08 9.46
C VAL A 72 -13.99 -23.23 10.39
N ARG A 73 -13.43 -22.91 11.56
CA ARG A 73 -12.97 -23.89 12.57
C ARG A 73 -14.00 -24.10 13.67
#